data_AF-A0A392U277-F1
#
_entry.id   AF-A0A392U277-F1
#
_cell.length_a   1.000
_cell.length_b   1.000
_cell.length_c   1.000
_cell.angle_alpha   90.00
_cell.angle_beta   90.00
_cell.angle_gamma   90.00
#
_symmetry.space_group_name_H-M   'P 1'
#
loop_
_entity.id
_entity.type
_entity.pdbx_description
1 polymer ?
#
loop_
_entity_poly.entity_id
_entity_poly.type
_entity_poly.pdbx_seq_one_letter_code
_entity_poly.pdbx_strand_id
1 'polypeptide(L)'
;ISDEEKKAEKPLPLEARIRFERPKPDGEFITVQLDENPAKTVKIGANLTQRIQEALIRCLKANAGVFATTPGEMPGIDPAVA
;
A
#
# COMPACT_ATOMS: atom_id res chain seq x y z
N ILE A 1 8.76 1.84 43.54
CA ILE A 1 10.04 1.73 42.81
C ILE A 1 9.87 0.59 41.83
N SER A 2 9.81 0.93 40.55
CA SER A 2 10.43 0.22 39.42
C SER A 2 9.79 0.82 38.17
N ASP A 3 10.43 1.90 37.72
CA ASP A 3 10.32 2.45 36.38
C ASP A 3 10.60 1.30 35.40
N GLU A 4 9.57 0.88 34.66
CA GLU A 4 9.72 -0.07 33.58
C GLU A 4 10.46 0.64 32.45
N GLU A 5 11.72 0.24 32.27
CA GLU A 5 12.66 0.74 31.29
C GLU A 5 12.04 0.69 29.89
N LYS A 6 11.47 1.83 29.46
CA LYS A 6 11.09 2.07 28.08
C LYS A 6 12.39 2.20 27.28
N LYS A 7 12.97 1.06 26.93
CA LYS A 7 14.14 0.98 26.06
C LYS A 7 13.74 1.56 24.71
N ALA A 8 14.06 2.84 24.51
CA ALA A 8 13.93 3.51 23.24
C ALA A 8 14.88 2.80 22.27
N GLU A 9 14.35 1.84 21.52
CA GLU A 9 15.06 1.28 20.38
C GLU A 9 15.38 2.44 19.45
N LYS A 10 16.68 2.71 19.30
CA LYS A 10 17.17 3.78 18.46
C LYS A 10 16.66 3.48 17.04
N PRO A 11 15.93 4.41 16.39
CA PRO A 11 15.45 4.16 15.04
C PRO A 11 16.65 3.78 14.16
N LEU A 12 16.43 2.80 13.29
CA LEU A 12 17.46 2.32 12.38
C LEU A 12 18.15 3.53 11.72
N PRO A 13 19.49 3.54 11.64
CA PRO A 13 20.22 4.66 11.06
C PRO A 13 19.65 5.01 9.69
N LEU A 14 19.56 6.31 9.36
CA LEU A 14 19.01 6.76 8.09
C LEU A 14 19.75 6.13 6.90
N GLU A 15 21.02 5.79 7.10
CA GLU A 15 21.88 5.10 6.13
C GLU A 15 21.45 3.63 5.89
N ALA A 16 20.82 2.97 6.87
CA ALA A 16 20.26 1.63 6.75
C ALA A 16 18.89 1.61 6.04
N ARG A 17 18.25 2.77 5.85
CA ARG A 17 17.05 2.93 5.02
C ARG A 17 17.48 2.92 3.56
N ILE A 18 17.81 1.75 3.03
CA ILE A 18 18.06 1.59 1.60
C ILE A 18 16.82 2.09 0.85
N ARG A 19 16.98 3.20 0.12
CA ARG A 19 15.94 3.68 -0.81
C ARG A 19 15.95 2.76 -2.02
N PHE A 20 15.31 1.61 -1.89
CA PHE A 20 15.01 0.79 -3.06
C PHE A 20 14.07 1.60 -3.94
N GLU A 21 14.51 1.90 -5.17
CA GLU A 21 13.59 2.41 -6.17
C GLU A 21 12.50 1.37 -6.37
N ARG A 22 11.24 1.75 -6.10
CA ARG A 22 10.13 0.83 -6.36
C ARG A 22 10.10 0.57 -7.86
N PRO A 23 10.03 -0.70 -8.28
CA PRO A 23 9.92 -1.01 -9.70
C PRO A 23 8.68 -0.31 -10.25
N LYS A 24 8.88 0.49 -11.29
CA LYS A 24 7.77 1.08 -12.02
C LYS A 24 7.13 -0.04 -12.85
N PRO A 25 5.81 -0.19 -12.82
CA PRO A 25 5.15 -1.07 -13.76
C PRO A 25 5.49 -0.62 -15.17
N ASP A 26 6.07 -1.52 -15.95
CA ASP A 26 6.34 -1.32 -17.37
C ASP A 26 5.09 -1.66 -18.20
N GLY A 27 4.93 -1.00 -19.34
CA GLY A 27 3.80 -1.17 -20.24
C GLY A 27 2.54 -0.34 -19.91
N GLU A 28 1.52 -0.50 -20.75
CA GLU A 28 0.26 0.23 -20.63
C GLU A 28 -0.59 -0.31 -19.47
N PHE A 29 -1.22 0.61 -18.74
CA PHE A 29 -2.12 0.28 -17.63
C PHE A 29 -3.31 1.23 -17.60
N ILE A 30 -4.40 0.74 -17.02
CA ILE A 30 -5.54 1.56 -16.65
C ILE A 30 -5.50 1.85 -15.15
N THR A 31 -6.03 3.01 -14.75
CA THR A 31 -6.18 3.38 -13.34
C THR A 31 -7.64 3.21 -12.93
N VAL A 32 -7.89 2.51 -11.83
CA VAL A 32 -9.23 2.21 -11.32
C VAL A 32 -9.34 2.71 -9.89
N GLN A 33 -10.38 3.49 -9.60
CA GLN A 33 -10.76 3.86 -8.23
C GLN A 33 -11.52 2.69 -7.59
N LEU A 34 -11.11 2.31 -6.39
CA LEU A 34 -11.68 1.16 -5.67
C LEU A 34 -12.89 1.52 -4.81
N ASP A 35 -12.89 2.71 -4.19
CA ASP A 35 -13.95 3.22 -3.32
C ASP A 35 -14.23 4.71 -3.57
N GLU A 36 -14.94 5.36 -2.66
CA GLU A 36 -15.27 6.80 -2.72
C GLU A 36 -14.05 7.71 -2.51
N ASN A 37 -12.94 7.17 -1.97
CA ASN A 37 -11.73 7.93 -1.74
C ASN A 37 -10.89 7.97 -3.02
N PRO A 38 -10.68 9.16 -3.63
CA PRO A 38 -9.89 9.29 -4.85
C PRO A 38 -8.41 8.88 -4.67
N ALA A 39 -7.92 8.77 -3.43
CA ALA A 39 -6.58 8.27 -3.15
C ALA A 39 -6.47 6.74 -3.30
N LYS A 40 -7.57 5.99 -3.16
CA LYS A 40 -7.55 4.52 -3.24
C LYS A 40 -7.72 4.05 -4.68
N THR A 41 -6.63 4.20 -5.43
CA THR A 41 -6.53 3.77 -6.82
C THR A 41 -5.56 2.61 -6.98
N VAL A 42 -5.84 1.78 -7.98
CA VAL A 42 -4.94 0.71 -8.41
C VAL A 42 -4.68 0.83 -9.90
N LYS A 43 -3.47 0.42 -10.31
CA LYS A 43 -3.08 0.30 -11.72
C LYS A 43 -3.20 -1.15 -12.13
N ILE A 44 -3.94 -1.40 -13.20
CA ILE A 44 -4.13 -2.74 -13.77
C ILE A 44 -3.54 -2.72 -15.17
N GLY A 45 -2.69 -3.70 -15.51
CA GLY A 45 -2.13 -3.82 -16.86
C GLY A 45 -3.22 -3.86 -17.94
N ALA A 46 -3.03 -3.12 -19.03
CA ALA A 46 -4.03 -2.97 -20.09
C ALA A 46 -4.14 -4.21 -21.00
N ASN A 47 -3.18 -5.13 -20.94
CA ASN A 47 -3.13 -6.33 -21.76
C ASN A 47 -4.02 -7.49 -21.24
N LEU A 48 -5.23 -7.17 -20.77
CA LEU A 48 -6.22 -8.14 -20.29
C LEU A 48 -7.41 -8.19 -21.25
N THR A 49 -7.99 -9.38 -21.42
CA THR A 49 -9.28 -9.47 -22.12
C THR A 49 -10.37 -8.77 -21.30
N GLN A 50 -11.35 -8.16 -21.97
CA GLN A 50 -12.41 -7.39 -21.32
C GLN A 50 -13.11 -8.17 -20.19
N ARG A 51 -13.43 -9.45 -20.42
CA ARG A 51 -14.07 -10.31 -19.41
C ARG A 51 -13.23 -10.44 -18.14
N ILE A 52 -11.92 -10.64 -18.28
CA ILE A 52 -11.00 -10.77 -17.14
C ILE A 52 -10.85 -9.43 -16.44
N GLN A 53 -10.70 -8.35 -17.19
CA GLN A 53 -10.58 -6.99 -16.66
C GLN A 53 -11.81 -6.60 -15.82
N GLU A 54 -13.02 -6.83 -16.32
CA GLU A 54 -14.25 -6.54 -15.58
C GLU A 54 -14.42 -7.42 -14.34
N ALA A 55 -14.08 -8.71 -14.43
CA ALA A 55 -14.12 -9.61 -13.28
C ALA A 55 -13.12 -9.18 -12.20
N LEU A 56 -11.90 -8.80 -12.59
CA LEU A 56 -10.87 -8.31 -11.68
C LEU A 56 -11.28 -7.00 -11.00
N ILE A 57 -11.79 -6.03 -11.77
CA ILE A 57 -12.26 -4.75 -11.21
C ILE A 57 -13.37 -4.97 -10.19
N ARG A 58 -14.35 -5.83 -10.50
CA ARG A 58 -15.42 -6.19 -9.54
C ARG A 58 -14.86 -6.81 -8.27
N CYS A 59 -13.93 -7.75 -8.40
CA CYS A 59 -13.27 -8.40 -7.25
C CYS A 59 -12.53 -7.38 -6.38
N LEU A 60 -11.74 -6.49 -6.99
CA LEU A 60 -10.98 -5.49 -6.26
C LEU A 60 -11.89 -4.49 -5.53
N LYS A 61 -12.96 -4.01 -6.19
CA LYS A 61 -13.93 -3.09 -5.57
C LYS A 61 -14.67 -3.74 -4.40
N ALA A 62 -15.09 -5.00 -4.54
CA ALA A 62 -15.75 -5.74 -3.46
C ALA A 62 -14.85 -5.93 -2.22
N ASN A 63 -13.52 -5.88 -2.41
CA ASN A 63 -12.53 -6.05 -1.36
C ASN A 63 -11.75 -4.75 -1.05
N ALA A 64 -12.31 -3.57 -1.36
CA ALA A 64 -11.59 -2.30 -1.19
C ALA A 64 -11.09 -2.06 0.24
N GLY A 65 -11.79 -2.58 1.26
CA GLY A 65 -11.40 -2.49 2.66
C GLY A 65 -10.23 -3.40 3.09
N VAL A 66 -9.77 -4.32 2.24
CA VAL A 66 -8.64 -5.22 2.53
C VAL A 66 -7.29 -4.54 2.28
N PHE A 67 -7.25 -3.55 1.40
CA PHE A 67 -6.02 -2.89 1.00
C PHE A 67 -5.71 -1.70 1.90
N ALA A 68 -4.52 -1.71 2.51
CA ALA A 68 -3.94 -0.54 3.15
C ALA A 68 -3.12 0.25 2.11
N THR A 69 -3.69 1.37 1.65
CA THR A 69 -3.10 2.30 0.69
C THR A 69 -2.16 3.31 1.34
N THR A 70 -2.27 3.49 2.65
CA THR A 70 -1.37 4.30 3.46
C THR A 70 -0.80 3.49 4.62
N PRO A 71 0.38 3.84 5.17
CA PRO A 71 0.91 3.18 6.35
C PRO A 71 -0.02 3.25 7.56
N GLY A 72 -0.80 4.32 7.70
CA GLY A 72 -1.78 4.47 8.78
C GLY A 72 -2.97 3.51 8.68
N GLU A 73 -3.20 2.90 7.51
CA GLU A 73 -4.20 1.85 7.33
C GLU A 73 -3.65 0.45 7.69
N MET A 74 -2.33 0.31 7.92
CA MET A 74 -1.72 -0.97 8.29
C MET A 74 -1.74 -1.18 9.82
N PRO A 75 -2.42 -2.20 10.35
CA PRO A 75 -2.43 -2.46 11.77
C PRO A 75 -1.03 -2.86 12.26
N GLY A 76 -0.58 -2.27 13.37
CA GLY A 76 0.72 -2.57 13.97
C GLY A 76 1.90 -1.78 13.42
N ILE A 77 1.69 -0.88 12.45
CA ILE A 77 2.71 0.08 11.99
C ILE A 77 2.44 1.44 12.64
N ASP A 78 3.44 2.02 13.30
CA ASP A 78 3.37 3.40 13.78
C ASP A 78 3.39 4.37 12.59
N PRO A 79 2.34 5.19 12.38
CA PRO A 79 2.29 6.15 11.28
C PRO A 79 3.44 7.17 11.29
N ALA A 80 4.08 7.42 12.44
CA ALA A 80 5.18 8.37 12.57
C ALA A 80 6.53 7.83 12.06
N VAL A 81 6.65 6.52 11.84
CA VAL A 81 7.90 5.84 11.45
C VAL A 81 7.94 5.51 9.96
N ALA A 82 6.78 5.46 9.31
CA ALA A 82 6.61 5.03 7.92
C ALA A 82 7.26 5.97 6.88
#